data_AF-A0A8T5AIK2-F1
#
_entry.id   AF-A0A8T5AIK2-F1
#
_cell.length_a   1.000
_cell.length_b   1.000
_cell.length_c   1.000
_cell.angle_alpha   90.00
_cell.angle_beta   90.00
_cell.angle_gamma   90.00
#
_symmetry.space_group_name_H-M   'P 1'
#
loop_
_entity.id
_entity.type
_entity.pdbx_description
1 polymer ?
#
loop_
_entity_poly.entity_id
_entity_poly.type
_entity_poly.pdbx_seq_one_letter_code
_entity_poly.pdbx_strand_id
1 'polypeptide(L)'
;MRVKTSFVIDEKVWTDFKTITLNRYGTKKLSSAVEEALKAFNVLSMIEELAGKLDLEIFYLSSRELKEKRPTVRASAGATIREMRDERETHLLRFQRDS
;
A
#
# COMPACT_ATOMS: atom_id res chain seq x y z
N MET A 1 23.98 -14.56 1.14
CA MET A 1 22.86 -15.52 1.30
C MET A 1 22.12 -15.56 -0.03
N ARG A 2 21.89 -16.75 -0.62
CA ARG A 2 21.10 -16.91 -1.85
C ARG A 2 19.77 -17.54 -1.47
N VAL A 3 18.67 -16.87 -1.76
CA VAL A 3 17.31 -17.36 -1.50
C VAL A 3 16.74 -17.82 -2.83
N LYS A 4 16.27 -19.07 -2.91
CA LYS A 4 15.48 -19.52 -4.05
C LYS A 4 14.06 -19.02 -3.85
N THR A 5 13.53 -18.34 -4.85
CA THR A 5 12.19 -17.76 -4.82
C THR A 5 11.46 -18.18 -6.09
N SER A 6 10.21 -18.60 -5.92
CA SER A 6 9.30 -18.92 -7.02
C SER A 6 8.17 -17.90 -7.03
N PHE A 7 7.79 -17.44 -8.22
CA PHE A 7 6.69 -16.50 -8.44
C PHE A 7 5.88 -16.97 -9.64
N VAL A 8 4.58 -16.63 -9.63
CA VAL A 8 3.69 -16.86 -10.77
C VAL A 8 3.65 -15.58 -11.58
N ILE A 9 4.03 -15.66 -12.86
CA ILE A 9 4.04 -14.54 -13.80
C ILE A 9 3.15 -14.92 -14.97
N ASP A 10 2.45 -13.93 -15.51
CA ASP A 10 1.75 -14.07 -16.77
C ASP A 10 2.69 -14.59 -17.88
N GLU A 11 2.22 -15.57 -18.64
CA GLU A 11 3.05 -16.27 -19.63
C GLU A 11 3.53 -15.35 -20.76
N LYS A 12 2.69 -14.40 -21.18
CA LYS A 12 3.02 -13.45 -22.23
C LYS A 12 4.12 -12.50 -21.75
N VAL A 13 3.96 -11.93 -20.56
CA VAL A 13 4.97 -11.05 -19.93
C VAL A 13 6.31 -11.78 -19.78
N TRP A 14 6.28 -13.04 -19.33
CA TRP A 14 7.50 -13.83 -19.18
C TRP A 14 8.19 -14.14 -20.51
N THR A 15 7.42 -14.39 -21.56
CA THR A 15 7.93 -14.69 -22.90
C THR A 15 8.60 -13.47 -23.53
N ASP A 16 7.96 -12.30 -23.42
CA ASP A 16 8.52 -11.04 -23.91
C ASP A 16 9.81 -10.69 -23.15
N PHE A 17 9.79 -10.81 -21.82
CA PHE A 17 10.96 -10.58 -20.98
C PHE A 17 12.14 -11.50 -21.36
N LYS A 18 11.90 -12.81 -21.51
CA LYS A 18 12.94 -13.75 -21.95
C LYS A 18 13.51 -13.36 -23.30
N THR A 19 12.68 -13.00 -24.26
CA THR A 19 13.11 -12.63 -25.61
C THR A 19 14.07 -11.44 -25.57
N ILE A 20 13.71 -10.39 -24.85
CA ILE A 20 14.55 -9.19 -24.69
C ILE A 20 15.87 -9.55 -23.98
N THR A 21 15.79 -10.31 -22.90
CA THR A 21 16.95 -10.66 -22.07
C THR A 21 17.92 -11.57 -22.82
N LEU A 22 17.40 -12.55 -23.57
CA LEU A 22 18.18 -13.48 -24.38
C LEU A 22 18.90 -12.77 -25.52
N ASN A 23 18.22 -11.86 -26.22
CA ASN A 23 18.81 -11.07 -27.30
C ASN A 23 19.94 -10.15 -26.80
N ARG A 24 19.82 -9.62 -25.58
CA ARG A 24 20.76 -8.63 -25.05
C ARG A 24 21.94 -9.24 -24.28
N TYR A 25 21.73 -10.37 -23.60
CA TYR A 25 22.70 -10.90 -22.64
C TYR A 25 22.93 -12.43 -22.72
N GLY A 26 22.17 -13.15 -23.56
CA GLY A 26 22.24 -14.61 -23.68
C GLY A 26 21.57 -15.39 -22.54
N THR A 27 21.55 -16.73 -22.64
CA THR A 27 20.80 -17.64 -21.74
C THR A 27 21.31 -17.69 -20.30
N LYS A 28 22.60 -17.42 -20.07
CA LYS A 28 23.25 -17.61 -18.75
C LYS A 28 22.91 -16.51 -17.72
N LYS A 29 22.22 -15.43 -18.12
CA LYS A 29 22.00 -14.25 -17.28
C LYS A 29 20.54 -14.00 -16.88
N LEU A 30 19.61 -14.92 -17.16
CA LEU A 30 18.18 -14.71 -16.90
C LEU A 30 17.87 -14.41 -15.42
N SER A 31 18.42 -15.19 -14.48
CA SER A 31 18.22 -14.93 -13.04
C SER A 31 18.78 -13.57 -12.62
N SER A 32 19.94 -13.18 -13.15
CA SER A 32 20.55 -11.88 -12.85
C SER A 32 19.72 -10.73 -13.41
N ALA A 33 19.14 -10.90 -14.60
CA ALA A 33 18.27 -9.90 -15.20
C ALA A 33 16.95 -9.76 -14.44
N VAL A 34 16.40 -10.87 -13.92
CA VAL A 34 15.23 -10.81 -13.04
C VAL A 34 15.56 -10.09 -11.73
N GLU A 35 16.69 -10.39 -11.11
CA GLU A 35 17.14 -9.67 -9.91
C GLU A 35 17.34 -8.18 -10.19
N GLU A 36 17.93 -7.82 -11.33
CA GLU A 36 18.14 -6.44 -11.74
C GLU A 36 16.82 -5.71 -12.01
N ALA A 37 15.86 -6.36 -12.67
CA ALA A 37 14.51 -5.80 -12.88
C ALA A 37 13.78 -5.58 -11.55
N LEU A 38 13.89 -6.50 -10.60
CA LEU A 38 13.32 -6.35 -9.27
C LEU A 38 14.01 -5.24 -8.46
N LYS A 39 15.34 -5.09 -8.59
CA LYS A 39 16.09 -3.98 -7.97
C LYS A 39 15.73 -2.63 -8.57
N ALA A 40 15.53 -2.58 -9.88
CA ALA A 40 15.07 -1.38 -10.57
C ALA A 40 13.68 -0.96 -10.08
N PHE A 41 12.86 -1.92 -9.65
CA PHE A 41 11.56 -1.70 -9.01
C PHE A 41 11.66 -1.22 -7.54
N ASN A 42 12.72 -0.51 -7.16
CA ASN A 42 12.76 0.18 -5.88
C ASN A 42 11.87 1.43 -5.96
N VAL A 43 10.59 1.25 -5.63
CA VAL A 43 9.57 2.31 -5.61
C VAL A 43 10.04 3.53 -4.81
N LEU A 44 10.78 3.32 -3.72
CA LEU A 44 11.31 4.43 -2.92
C LEU A 44 12.32 5.26 -3.72
N SER A 45 13.28 4.60 -4.38
CA SER A 45 14.26 5.27 -5.24
C SER A 45 13.62 5.92 -6.46
N MET A 46 12.58 5.32 -7.04
CA MET A 46 11.82 5.93 -8.13
C MET A 46 11.09 7.20 -7.69
N ILE A 47 10.49 7.19 -6.49
CA ILE A 47 9.82 8.36 -5.90
C ILE A 47 10.86 9.45 -5.60
N GLU A 48 12.01 9.09 -5.04
CA GLU A 48 13.12 10.01 -4.78
C GLU A 48 13.68 10.64 -6.06
N GLU A 49 13.90 9.85 -7.11
CA GLU A 49 14.37 10.34 -8.40
C GLU A 49 13.34 11.27 -9.06
N LEU A 50 12.04 10.91 -8.98
CA LEU A 50 10.96 11.74 -9.50
C LEU A 50 10.86 13.07 -8.75
N ALA A 51 10.95 13.05 -7.42
CA ALA A 51 10.89 14.27 -6.63
C ALA A 51 12.08 15.19 -6.89
N GLY A 52 13.29 14.64 -7.04
CA GLY A 52 14.46 15.41 -7.46
C GLY A 52 14.29 16.07 -8.83
N LYS A 53 13.62 15.40 -9.79
CA LYS A 53 13.30 15.99 -11.11
C LYS A 53 12.23 17.09 -11.05
N LEU A 54 11.35 17.04 -10.06
CA LEU A 54 10.27 18.00 -9.87
C LEU A 54 10.62 19.11 -8.86
N ASP A 55 11.86 19.15 -8.37
CA ASP A 55 12.32 20.03 -7.29
C ASP A 55 11.40 19.96 -6.04
N LEU A 56 10.91 18.75 -5.76
CA LEU A 56 10.09 18.45 -4.61
C LEU A 56 10.97 17.90 -3.49
N GLU A 57 10.91 18.53 -2.33
CA GLU A 57 11.51 18.01 -1.12
C GLU A 57 10.65 16.87 -0.54
N ILE A 58 11.17 15.64 -0.53
CA ILE A 58 10.52 14.52 0.15
C ILE A 58 10.94 14.55 1.61
N PHE A 59 9.97 14.78 2.49
CA PHE A 59 10.13 14.58 3.92
C PHE A 59 9.35 13.35 4.37
N TYR A 60 10.06 12.38 4.93
CA TYR A 60 9.45 11.23 5.57
C TYR A 60 9.02 11.62 7.00
N LEU A 61 7.72 11.83 7.20
CA LEU A 61 7.18 12.06 8.54
C LEU A 61 7.32 10.78 9.37
N SER A 62 7.81 10.92 10.59
CA SER A 62 7.78 9.84 11.57
C SER A 62 6.34 9.44 11.89
N SER A 63 6.14 8.22 12.38
CA SER A 63 4.81 7.75 12.82
C SER A 63 4.15 8.66 13.86
N ARG A 64 4.96 9.37 14.66
CA ARG A 64 4.49 10.36 15.63
C ARG A 64 4.01 11.63 14.92
N GLU A 65 4.82 12.20 14.04
CA GLU A 65 4.45 13.40 13.28
C GLU A 65 3.24 13.16 12.38
N LEU A 66 3.12 11.95 11.81
CA LEU A 66 1.93 11.52 11.08
C LEU A 66 0.67 11.54 11.94
N LYS A 67 0.75 11.05 13.19
CA LYS A 67 -0.38 11.09 14.12
C LYS A 67 -0.77 12.52 14.48
N GLU A 68 0.23 13.39 14.69
CA GLU A 68 0.01 14.79 15.06
C GLU A 68 -0.55 15.62 13.89
N LYS A 69 -0.08 15.38 12.65
CA LYS A 69 -0.57 16.08 11.45
C LYS A 69 -1.82 15.47 10.82
N ARG A 70 -2.30 14.32 11.33
CA ARG A 70 -3.48 13.66 10.78
C ARG A 70 -4.71 14.58 10.94
N PRO A 71 -5.46 14.88 9.87
CA PRO A 71 -6.69 15.62 9.98
C PRO A 71 -7.64 14.88 10.94
N THR A 72 -8.01 15.54 12.03
CA THR A 72 -9.00 15.04 12.98
C THR A 72 -10.34 15.65 12.63
N VAL A 73 -11.25 14.82 12.14
CA VAL A 73 -12.63 15.25 11.90
C VAL A 73 -13.33 15.28 13.26
N ARG A 74 -13.83 16.46 13.65
CA ARG A 74 -14.52 16.66 14.94
C ARG A 74 -15.80 15.83 15.05
N ALA A 75 -16.40 15.50 13.91
CA ALA A 75 -17.58 14.64 13.81
C ALA A 75 -17.18 13.16 13.84
N SER A 76 -17.69 12.44 14.82
CA SER A 76 -17.53 10.99 14.92
C SER A 76 -18.84 10.32 14.53
N ALA A 77 -18.88 9.69 13.36
CA ALA A 77 -20.01 8.86 12.96
C ALA A 77 -20.31 7.76 14.00
N GLY A 78 -19.28 7.24 14.67
CA GLY A 78 -19.42 6.27 15.75
C GLY A 78 -20.12 6.84 16.98
N ALA A 79 -19.86 8.10 17.34
CA ALA A 79 -20.54 8.75 18.46
C ALA A 79 -22.03 8.95 18.14
N THR A 80 -22.35 9.43 16.95
CA THR A 80 -23.74 9.58 16.49
C THR A 80 -24.49 8.25 16.44
N ILE A 81 -23.87 7.18 15.92
CA ILE A 81 -24.49 5.85 15.89
C ILE A 81 -24.73 5.31 17.30
N ARG A 82 -23.85 5.63 18.26
CA ARG A 82 -24.00 5.21 19.66
C ARG A 82 -25.18 5.91 20.33
N GLU A 83 -25.29 7.21 20.14
CA GLU A 83 -26.41 8.01 20.64
C GLU A 83 -27.76 7.48 20.10
N MET A 84 -27.84 7.15 18.81
CA MET A 84 -29.04 6.55 18.21
C MET A 84 -29.39 5.17 18.80
N ARG A 85 -28.38 4.39 19.25
CA ARG A 85 -28.63 3.09 19.92
C ARG A 85 -29.14 3.30 21.33
N ASP A 86 -28.54 4.23 22.07
CA ASP A 86 -28.91 4.53 23.45
C ASP A 86 -30.35 5.10 23.51
N GLU A 87 -30.73 5.95 22.55
CA GLU A 87 -32.10 6.41 22.36
C GLU A 87 -33.06 5.25 22.07
N ARG A 88 -32.69 4.33 21.19
CA ARG A 88 -33.52 3.17 20.87
C ARG A 88 -33.73 2.26 22.09
N GLU A 89 -32.69 1.99 22.87
CA GLU A 89 -32.79 1.18 24.09
C GLU A 89 -33.69 1.85 25.13
N THR A 90 -33.56 3.16 25.33
CA THR A 90 -34.42 3.90 26.27
C THR A 90 -35.89 3.91 25.85
N HIS A 91 -36.19 4.01 24.55
CA HIS A 91 -37.55 3.87 24.04
C HIS A 91 -38.14 2.48 24.25
N LEU A 92 -37.36 1.42 24.02
CA LEU A 92 -37.81 0.04 24.24
C LEU A 92 -38.07 -0.27 25.72
N LEU A 93 -37.21 0.24 26.61
CA LEU A 93 -37.37 0.07 28.05
C LEU A 93 -38.60 0.81 28.62
N ARG A 94 -38.99 1.93 28.02
CA ARG A 94 -40.24 2.64 28.39
C ARG A 94 -41.47 1.83 27.96
N PHE A 95 -41.47 1.29 26.74
CA PHE A 95 -42.57 0.46 26.24
C PHE A 95 -42.83 -0.80 27.08
N GLN A 96 -41.78 -1.41 27.66
CA GLN A 96 -41.92 -2.58 28.54
C GLN A 96 -42.41 -2.25 29.96
N ARG A 97 -42.36 -0.99 30.39
CA ARG A 97 -42.87 -0.56 31.70
C ARG A 97 -44.35 -0.16 31.69
N ASP A 98 -44.87 0.20 30.51
CA ASP A 98 -46.24 0.66 30.32
C ASP A 98 -47.17 -0.44 29.77
N SER A 99 -46.71 -1.70 29.69
CA SER A 99 -47.50 -2.91 29.38
C SER A 99 -47.63 -3.80 30.61
#